data_AF-A0A7C0VAK8-F1
#
_entry.id   AF-A0A7C0VAK8-F1
#
_cell.length_a   1.000
_cell.length_b   1.000
_cell.length_c   1.000
_cell.angle_alpha   90.00
_cell.angle_beta   90.00
_cell.angle_gamma   90.00
#
_symmetry.space_group_name_H-M   'P 1'
#
loop_
_entity.id
_entity.type
_entity.pdbx_description
1 polymer ?
#
loop_
_entity_poly.entity_id
_entity_poly.type
_entity_poly.pdbx_seq_one_letter_code
_entity_poly.pdbx_strand_id
1 'polypeptide(L)'
;MPYIPITDREREEMLKIIGKGIEELFSVIPEESRPDKLPDFPGGLSEIELRSYFKELASRNNPLVPFAGLGVYDHYIPSVINHIISRPEFFTAYTPYQPEVSQGTLQAIYEYQSMICELTGMDV
;
A
#
# COMPACT_ATOMS: atom_id res chain seq x y z
N MET A 1 -14.24 -0.09 5.96
CA MET A 1 -13.95 -1.48 6.39
C MET A 1 -12.92 -1.37 7.52
N PRO A 2 -13.10 -2.05 8.66
CA PRO A 2 -12.09 -2.02 9.73
C PRO A 2 -10.78 -2.60 9.20
N TYR A 3 -9.65 -1.98 9.56
CA TYR A 3 -8.33 -2.44 9.12
C TYR A 3 -7.98 -3.82 9.69
N ILE A 4 -8.39 -4.09 10.93
CA ILE A 4 -8.30 -5.40 11.57
C ILE A 4 -9.63 -6.12 11.28
N PRO A 5 -9.62 -7.18 10.43
CA PRO A 5 -10.85 -7.88 10.08
C PRO A 5 -11.31 -8.85 11.17
N ILE A 6 -10.42 -9.23 12.09
CA ILE A 6 -10.66 -10.22 13.15
C ILE A 6 -11.55 -9.60 14.22
N THR A 7 -12.71 -10.22 14.45
CA THR A 7 -13.64 -9.87 15.53
C THR A 7 -13.15 -10.36 16.89
N ASP A 8 -13.67 -9.78 17.98
CA ASP A 8 -13.33 -10.23 19.34
C ASP A 8 -13.71 -11.70 19.57
N ARG A 9 -14.83 -12.16 18.98
CA ARG A 9 -15.24 -13.56 19.02
C ARG A 9 -14.23 -14.49 18.34
N GLU A 10 -13.81 -14.15 17.12
CA GLU A 10 -12.79 -14.96 16.41
C GLU A 10 -11.47 -14.97 17.18
N ARG A 11 -11.09 -13.84 17.80
CA ARG A 11 -9.92 -13.77 18.68
C ARG A 11 -10.04 -14.74 19.85
N GLU A 12 -11.17 -14.77 20.54
CA GLU A 12 -11.42 -15.71 21.65
C GLU A 12 -11.37 -17.17 21.19
N GLU A 13 -11.98 -17.49 20.06
CA GLU A 13 -11.97 -18.83 19.47
C GLU A 13 -10.52 -19.27 19.13
N MET A 14 -9.73 -18.39 18.50
CA MET A 14 -8.32 -18.67 18.19
C MET A 14 -7.47 -18.87 19.44
N LEU A 15 -7.62 -18.00 20.46
CA LEU A 15 -6.90 -18.12 21.73
C LEU A 15 -7.25 -19.41 22.49
N LYS A 16 -8.53 -19.83 22.42
CA LYS A 16 -8.98 -21.10 23.00
C LYS A 16 -8.35 -22.31 22.31
N ILE A 17 -8.23 -22.29 20.97
CA ILE A 17 -7.61 -23.39 20.20
C ILE A 17 -6.16 -23.60 20.59
N ILE A 18 -5.39 -22.51 20.76
CA ILE A 18 -3.98 -22.58 21.14
C ILE A 18 -3.77 -22.72 22.65
N GLY A 19 -4.82 -22.54 23.46
CA GLY A 19 -4.78 -22.68 24.92
C GLY A 19 -3.95 -21.61 25.62
N LYS A 20 -3.87 -20.39 25.08
CA LYS A 20 -3.03 -19.29 25.58
C LYS A 20 -3.78 -17.98 25.69
N GLY A 21 -3.36 -17.13 26.63
CA GLY A 21 -3.73 -15.71 26.64
C GLY A 21 -2.96 -14.89 25.59
N ILE A 22 -3.50 -13.72 25.22
CA ILE A 22 -2.86 -12.82 24.24
C ILE A 22 -1.46 -12.39 24.65
N GLU A 23 -1.25 -12.08 25.94
CA GLU A 23 0.06 -11.67 26.48
C GLU A 23 1.13 -12.75 26.35
N GLU A 24 0.74 -14.03 26.44
CA GLU A 24 1.68 -15.14 26.28
C GLU A 24 2.26 -15.21 24.86
N LEU A 25 1.56 -14.69 23.85
CA LEU A 25 2.04 -14.67 22.46
C LEU A 25 3.23 -13.74 22.27
N PHE A 26 3.38 -12.74 23.14
CA PHE A 26 4.50 -11.81 23.11
C PHE A 26 5.74 -12.30 23.88
N SER A 27 5.68 -13.47 24.52
CA SER A 27 6.80 -14.05 25.29
C SER A 27 8.10 -14.24 24.50
N VAL A 28 8.03 -14.32 23.18
CA VAL A 28 9.20 -14.41 22.28
C VAL A 28 10.00 -13.10 22.21
N ILE A 29 9.41 -11.98 22.63
CA ILE A 29 10.05 -10.67 22.69
C ILE A 29 10.68 -10.52 24.09
N PRO A 30 12.01 -10.41 24.22
CA PRO A 30 12.67 -10.19 25.51
C PRO A 30 12.11 -8.97 26.23
N GLU A 31 11.92 -9.04 27.55
CA GLU A 31 11.29 -7.96 28.32
C GLU A 31 12.06 -6.66 28.21
N GLU A 32 13.39 -6.71 28.20
CA GLU A 32 14.28 -5.56 28.01
C GLU A 32 14.13 -4.88 26.64
N SER A 33 13.53 -5.57 25.67
CA SER A 33 13.23 -5.02 24.33
C SER A 33 11.81 -4.49 24.21
N ARG A 34 10.96 -4.70 25.22
CA ARG A 34 9.59 -4.19 25.22
C ARG A 34 9.58 -2.73 25.68
N PRO A 35 8.84 -1.84 25.01
CA PRO A 35 8.73 -0.47 25.46
C PRO A 35 7.94 -0.40 26.78
N ASP A 36 8.50 0.25 27.81
CA ASP A 36 7.79 0.53 29.07
C ASP A 36 6.50 1.31 28.87
N LYS A 37 6.48 2.16 27.84
CA LYS A 37 5.34 2.96 27.43
C LYS A 37 5.34 3.12 25.92
N LEU A 38 4.16 3.04 25.32
CA LEU A 38 3.98 3.44 23.94
C LEU A 38 4.29 4.95 23.78
N PRO A 39 4.84 5.37 22.62
CA PRO A 39 4.96 6.79 22.32
C PRO A 39 3.61 7.49 22.42
N ASP A 40 3.64 8.76 22.82
CA ASP A 40 2.45 9.59 22.91
C ASP A 40 2.01 10.00 21.49
N PHE A 41 1.15 9.17 20.89
CA PHE A 41 0.57 9.44 19.59
C PHE A 41 -0.75 10.21 19.75
N PRO A 42 -1.04 11.18 18.87
CA PRO A 42 -2.39 11.74 18.79
C PRO A 42 -3.40 10.61 18.53
N GLY A 43 -4.59 10.74 19.11
CA GLY A 43 -5.67 9.77 18.90
C GLY A 43 -5.99 9.57 17.42
N GLY A 44 -6.54 8.39 17.10
CA GLY A 44 -6.95 8.07 15.73
C GLY A 44 -8.11 8.96 15.26
N LEU A 45 -8.06 9.37 13.99
CA LEU A 45 -9.17 10.03 13.31
C LEU A 45 -10.12 9.00 12.70
N SER A 46 -11.42 9.32 12.66
CA SER A 46 -12.35 8.59 11.79
C SER A 46 -11.97 8.76 10.32
N GLU A 47 -12.49 7.90 9.45
CA GLU A 47 -12.22 7.99 8.00
C GLU A 47 -12.63 9.36 7.43
N ILE A 48 -13.74 9.93 7.91
CA ILE A 48 -14.25 11.23 7.45
C ILE A 48 -13.31 12.36 7.88
N GLU A 49 -12.91 12.37 9.15
CA GLU A 49 -11.97 13.36 9.69
C GLU A 49 -10.62 13.27 8.98
N LEU A 50 -10.11 12.07 8.74
CA LEU A 50 -8.84 11.83 8.03
C LEU A 50 -8.88 12.38 6.59
N ARG A 51 -9.97 12.09 5.85
CA ARG A 51 -10.15 12.61 4.48
C ARG A 51 -10.25 14.14 4.47
N SER A 52 -10.97 14.72 5.42
CA SER A 52 -11.09 16.18 5.54
C SER A 52 -9.74 16.82 5.87
N TYR A 53 -8.99 16.24 6.81
CA TYR A 53 -7.67 16.70 7.20
C TYR A 53 -6.70 16.75 6.01
N PHE A 54 -6.59 15.67 5.24
CA PHE A 54 -5.69 15.64 4.08
C PHE A 54 -6.16 16.54 2.93
N LYS A 55 -7.48 16.74 2.77
CA LYS A 55 -8.02 17.71 1.81
C LYS A 55 -7.62 19.13 2.18
N GLU A 56 -7.73 19.51 3.46
CA GLU A 56 -7.30 20.81 3.95
C GLU A 56 -5.79 20.98 3.79
N LEU A 57 -5.00 19.98 4.16
CA LEU A 57 -3.56 20.01 4.02
C LEU A 57 -3.13 20.20 2.56
N ALA A 58 -3.74 19.44 1.64
CA ALA A 58 -3.47 19.56 0.21
C ALA A 58 -3.84 20.93 -0.36
N SER A 59 -4.86 21.61 0.21
CA SER A 59 -5.28 22.96 -0.23
C SER A 59 -4.25 24.06 0.03
N ARG A 60 -3.24 23.79 0.87
CA ARG A 60 -2.13 24.71 1.15
C ARG A 60 -1.05 24.69 0.07
N ASN A 61 -1.09 23.70 -0.83
CA ASN A 61 -0.18 23.65 -1.98
C ASN A 61 -0.55 24.74 -3.00
N ASN A 62 0.45 25.31 -3.66
CA ASN A 62 0.25 26.24 -4.76
C ASN A 62 0.57 25.52 -6.09
N PRO A 63 -0.42 24.94 -6.79
CA PRO A 63 -0.17 24.27 -8.06
C PRO A 63 0.29 25.28 -9.11
N LEU A 64 1.42 25.00 -9.73
CA LEU A 64 2.01 25.80 -10.82
C LEU A 64 2.02 24.97 -12.10
N VAL A 65 2.22 25.64 -13.24
CA VAL A 65 2.58 24.95 -14.49
C VAL A 65 4.09 24.66 -14.44
N PRO A 66 4.53 23.40 -14.36
CA PRO A 66 5.93 23.09 -14.10
C PRO A 66 6.74 23.10 -15.40
N PHE A 67 7.57 24.14 -15.57
CA PHE A 67 8.55 24.23 -16.66
C PHE A 67 10.01 24.01 -16.20
N ALA A 68 10.22 23.57 -14.96
CA ALA A 68 11.55 23.38 -14.40
C ALA A 68 12.33 22.22 -15.05
N GLY A 69 11.65 21.22 -15.60
CA GLY A 69 12.27 20.04 -16.19
C GLY A 69 13.01 19.18 -15.15
N LEU A 70 14.29 18.88 -15.41
CA LEU A 70 15.14 18.05 -14.54
C LEU A 70 14.64 16.61 -14.36
N GLY A 71 14.13 15.99 -15.44
CA GLY A 71 13.68 14.59 -15.41
C GLY A 71 12.22 14.41 -14.99
N VAL A 72 11.52 15.48 -14.59
CA VAL A 72 10.09 15.44 -14.30
C VAL A 72 9.37 16.45 -15.20
N TYR A 73 8.40 15.94 -15.97
CA TYR A 73 7.69 16.73 -16.97
C TYR A 73 6.20 16.49 -16.83
N ASP A 74 5.42 17.57 -16.89
CA ASP A 74 3.97 17.47 -16.95
C ASP A 74 3.57 16.73 -18.23
N HIS A 75 2.60 15.82 -18.11
CA HIS A 75 2.13 15.01 -19.21
C HIS A 75 0.67 14.65 -19.02
N TYR A 76 -0.03 14.46 -20.14
CA TYR A 76 -1.40 14.03 -20.12
C TYR A 76 -1.50 12.58 -19.63
N ILE A 77 -2.28 12.37 -18.56
CA ILE A 77 -2.64 11.03 -18.07
C ILE A 77 -4.04 10.71 -18.60
N PRO A 78 -4.19 9.71 -19.50
CA PRO A 78 -5.50 9.31 -19.99
C PRO A 78 -6.44 8.89 -18.86
N SER A 79 -7.72 9.28 -18.96
CA SER A 79 -8.72 9.04 -17.89
C SER A 79 -8.87 7.56 -17.52
N VAL A 80 -8.66 6.65 -18.48
CA VAL A 80 -8.71 5.20 -18.27
C VAL A 80 -7.64 4.69 -17.29
N ILE A 81 -6.52 5.40 -17.13
CA ILE A 81 -5.41 4.95 -16.27
C ILE A 81 -5.86 4.84 -14.81
N ASN A 82 -6.65 5.79 -14.30
CA ASN A 82 -7.20 5.72 -12.94
C ASN A 82 -8.07 4.48 -12.73
N HIS A 83 -8.80 4.04 -13.77
CA HIS A 83 -9.56 2.80 -13.71
C HIS A 83 -8.66 1.57 -13.70
N ILE A 84 -7.59 1.56 -14.51
CA ILE A 84 -6.65 0.42 -14.56
C ILE A 84 -5.92 0.27 -13.21
N ILE A 85 -5.34 1.35 -12.69
CA ILE A 85 -4.53 1.28 -11.46
C ILE A 85 -5.35 1.05 -10.19
N SER A 86 -6.67 1.23 -10.24
CA SER A 86 -7.57 0.91 -9.11
C SER A 86 -8.01 -0.54 -9.08
N ARG A 87 -7.67 -1.34 -10.11
CA ARG A 87 -7.98 -2.76 -10.14
C ARG A 87 -7.12 -3.53 -9.13
N PRO A 88 -7.69 -4.43 -8.31
CA PRO A 88 -6.96 -5.17 -7.29
C PRO A 88 -5.77 -5.98 -7.83
N GLU A 89 -5.87 -6.48 -9.07
CA GLU A 89 -4.80 -7.24 -9.73
C GLU A 89 -3.51 -6.41 -9.92
N PHE A 90 -3.63 -5.08 -9.98
CA PHE A 90 -2.49 -4.15 -10.07
C PHE A 90 -2.19 -3.46 -8.74
N PHE A 91 -3.22 -3.17 -7.94
CA PHE A 91 -3.07 -2.37 -6.73
C PHE A 91 -2.68 -3.18 -5.48
N THR A 92 -3.12 -4.43 -5.38
CA THR A 92 -2.92 -5.27 -4.18
C THR A 92 -2.00 -6.46 -4.41
N ALA A 93 -1.76 -6.85 -5.66
CA ALA A 93 -0.83 -7.92 -5.99
C ALA A 93 0.62 -7.52 -5.63
N TYR A 94 1.43 -8.51 -5.25
CA TYR A 94 2.86 -8.32 -5.01
C TYR A 94 3.68 -8.87 -6.19
N THR A 95 4.97 -9.10 -5.98
CA THR A 95 5.84 -9.71 -6.98
C THR A 95 5.22 -11.01 -7.53
N PRO A 96 5.18 -11.20 -8.87
CA PRO A 96 4.48 -12.32 -9.51
C PRO A 96 5.27 -13.65 -9.40
N TYR A 97 5.54 -14.11 -8.17
CA TYR A 97 6.23 -15.38 -7.91
C TYR A 97 5.42 -16.61 -8.32
N GLN A 98 4.10 -16.47 -8.50
CA GLN A 98 3.20 -17.53 -8.95
C GLN A 98 2.69 -17.18 -10.37
N PRO A 99 3.43 -17.57 -11.42
CA PRO A 99 3.17 -17.09 -12.78
C PRO A 99 1.80 -17.52 -13.32
N GLU A 100 1.28 -18.69 -12.95
CA GLU A 100 0.00 -19.25 -13.41
C GLU A 100 -1.19 -18.36 -13.04
N VAL A 101 -1.06 -17.60 -11.95
CA VAL A 101 -2.10 -16.68 -11.45
C VAL A 101 -1.71 -15.21 -11.61
N SER A 102 -0.62 -14.92 -12.32
CA SER A 102 -0.07 -13.56 -12.47
C SER A 102 0.21 -13.15 -13.92
N GLN A 103 -0.33 -13.88 -14.90
CA GLN A 103 -0.04 -13.66 -16.33
C GLN A 103 -0.36 -12.22 -16.80
N GLY A 104 -1.41 -11.59 -16.28
CA GLY A 104 -1.75 -10.21 -16.66
C GLY A 104 -0.67 -9.19 -16.28
N THR A 105 -0.15 -9.27 -15.05
CA THR A 105 0.93 -8.40 -14.57
C THR A 105 2.25 -8.71 -15.29
N LEU A 106 2.56 -10.00 -15.49
CA LEU A 106 3.75 -10.41 -16.23
C LEU A 106 3.73 -9.91 -17.67
N GLN A 107 2.58 -9.99 -18.34
CA GLN A 107 2.42 -9.43 -19.67
C GLN A 107 2.63 -7.91 -19.66
N ALA A 108 2.01 -7.17 -18.73
CA ALA A 108 2.21 -5.73 -18.65
C ALA A 108 3.69 -5.33 -18.45
N ILE A 109 4.43 -6.09 -17.64
CA ILE A 109 5.89 -5.91 -17.47
C ILE A 109 6.63 -6.20 -18.78
N TYR A 110 6.30 -7.29 -19.47
CA TYR A 110 6.91 -7.64 -20.75
C TYR A 110 6.66 -6.58 -21.83
N GLU A 111 5.43 -6.04 -21.92
CA GLU A 111 5.10 -4.95 -22.84
C GLU A 111 5.91 -3.70 -22.53
N TYR A 112 6.08 -3.37 -21.24
CA TYR A 112 6.93 -2.26 -20.81
C TYR A 112 8.40 -2.48 -21.20
N GLN A 113 8.95 -3.68 -20.97
CA GLN A 113 10.31 -4.02 -21.37
C GLN A 113 10.50 -3.89 -22.89
N SER A 114 9.55 -4.45 -23.66
CA SER A 114 9.56 -4.38 -25.13
C SER A 114 9.54 -2.93 -25.62
N MET A 115 8.65 -2.10 -25.06
CA MET A 115 8.56 -0.67 -25.39
C MET A 115 9.88 0.06 -25.12
N ILE A 116 10.57 -0.23 -24.01
CA ILE A 116 11.87 0.39 -23.70
C ILE A 116 12.96 -0.08 -24.66
N CYS A 117 13.02 -1.37 -25.00
CA CYS A 117 13.96 -1.90 -25.99
C CYS A 117 13.75 -1.26 -27.36
N GLU A 118 12.51 -1.17 -27.83
CA GLU A 118 12.17 -0.53 -29.10
C GLU A 118 12.51 0.96 -29.11
N LEU A 119 12.23 1.68 -28.02
CA LEU A 119 12.49 3.11 -27.91
C LEU A 119 13.99 3.44 -27.84
N THR A 120 14.78 2.58 -27.20
CA THR A 120 16.22 2.81 -26.97
C THR A 120 17.12 2.14 -28.00
N GLY A 121 16.59 1.19 -28.78
CA GLY A 121 17.37 0.35 -29.70
C GLY A 121 18.32 -0.62 -29.00
N MET A 122 18.06 -0.94 -27.73
CA MET A 122 18.85 -1.88 -26.93
C MET A 122 18.24 -3.29 -26.98
N ASP A 123 19.11 -4.29 -26.88
CA ASP A 123 18.70 -5.69 -26.68
C ASP A 123 18.17 -5.92 -25.25
N VAL A 124 17.58 -7.11 -25.03
CA VAL A 124 17.11 -7.62 -23.73
C VAL A 124 18.20 -8.41 -23.03
#